data_AF-A0A8D0X806-F1
#
_entry.id   AF-A0A8D0X806-F1
#
_cell.length_a   1.000
_cell.length_b   1.000
_cell.length_c   1.000
_cell.angle_alpha   90.00
_cell.angle_beta   90.00
_cell.angle_gamma   90.00
#
_symmetry.space_group_name_H-M   'P 1'
#
loop_
_entity.id
_entity.type
_entity.pdbx_description
1 polymer ?
#
loop_
_entity_poly.entity_id
_entity_poly.type
_entity_poly.pdbx_seq_one_letter_code
_entity_poly.pdbx_strand_id
1 'polypeptide(L)'
;SVPNAVTSLRVEDWTNSSLTLSWTAPQGPPHPPYTYSVSWVEEGTPASGTRHTLDTRVVLELEAGSLYTFTVWAERNGASSDNRTLTGATAPSEVTGLQNETQTSTSVTLQWEAPADPHSQLYVFWVQWVSGGHPQGEQGPQGRQANQTGKTNETRFEVEALEPGTLYNFSVWAERNNVASSTRSLRASTAPDPVTITSCSSASGGYKVVVTWSCPPGGYEAFELEVGRQRVSQPPSSCGKGVSMSGLGPAKSYPAVVTTLWDGMRAQSASVTCHTESAGVIAGAIIGVLLLLILVGLLVFFLKRRHEKKIEKRQVPRDLVFSFPGDILAEDFADHVRKNEKDSCCGFAEEYQQLALEDHSQSQMVASAPENSAKNRYRNVLPYDWSRVPLTPLRGEPGSEYINASFIPGLWSPQEFIAAQGPLPQTVGDFWRLVWEQQSHTLVMLTNCVESGRVKCAHYWPLDAQPCTHGHLQVTLVAEEATENWTVRDMKLRHMQEQKALSVRQFHFVTWPDHGVPHSPDPLLAFWKKLRQWLDQSMGGGPPIVHCSAGVGRTGTLIALDVLLRQLECEGLVGPFSYVRKMRESRPLMVQTEAQYVFLHQCILRFLQQSSPAPVKKGAIYENLSYENAAATEA
;
A
#
# COMPACT_ATOMS: atom_id res chain seq x y z
N SER A 1 -54.27 24.38 68.34
CA SER A 1 -53.06 23.55 68.50
C SER A 1 -52.10 23.89 67.38
N VAL A 2 -50.81 23.93 67.68
CA VAL A 2 -49.76 24.13 66.66
C VAL A 2 -49.79 22.93 65.71
N PRO A 3 -49.83 23.12 64.37
CA PRO A 3 -49.76 22.02 63.42
C PRO A 3 -48.45 21.23 63.53
N ASN A 4 -48.50 19.93 63.30
CA ASN A 4 -47.28 19.14 63.08
C ASN A 4 -46.56 19.62 61.81
N ALA A 5 -45.26 19.37 61.70
CA ALA A 5 -44.52 19.66 60.47
C ALA A 5 -45.03 18.83 59.29
N VAL A 6 -44.87 19.36 58.07
CA VAL A 6 -45.07 18.58 56.84
C VAL A 6 -44.06 17.41 56.80
N THR A 7 -44.40 16.35 56.09
CA THR A 7 -43.52 15.19 55.91
C THR A 7 -43.32 14.87 54.43
N SER A 8 -42.31 14.07 54.10
CA SER A 8 -42.05 13.63 52.71
C SER A 8 -41.87 14.77 51.70
N LEU A 9 -41.35 15.93 52.14
CA LEU A 9 -41.02 17.05 51.26
C LEU A 9 -39.98 16.61 50.23
N ARG A 10 -40.31 16.75 48.95
CA ARG A 10 -39.44 16.37 47.82
C ARG A 10 -39.65 17.29 46.62
N VAL A 11 -38.63 17.37 45.77
CA VAL A 11 -38.78 17.84 44.39
C VAL A 11 -39.44 16.70 43.62
N GLU A 12 -40.58 16.99 42.99
CA GLU A 12 -41.33 16.03 42.19
C GLU A 12 -40.92 16.09 40.71
N ASP A 13 -40.85 17.30 40.14
CA ASP A 13 -40.47 17.57 38.75
C ASP A 13 -39.66 18.87 38.66
N TRP A 14 -38.87 19.05 37.61
CA TRP A 14 -38.12 20.28 37.34
C TRP A 14 -38.05 20.59 35.84
N THR A 15 -37.96 21.88 35.53
CA THR A 15 -37.63 22.41 34.19
C THR A 15 -36.46 23.39 34.31
N ASN A 16 -36.14 24.11 33.23
CA ASN A 16 -35.17 25.20 33.31
C ASN A 16 -35.72 26.46 34.00
N SER A 17 -37.04 26.58 34.16
CA SER A 17 -37.69 27.78 34.69
C SER A 17 -38.60 27.50 35.87
N SER A 18 -38.74 26.24 36.29
CA SER A 18 -39.62 25.89 37.40
C SER A 18 -39.23 24.63 38.15
N LEU A 19 -39.62 24.58 39.42
CA LEU A 19 -39.56 23.39 40.27
C LEU A 19 -40.93 23.07 40.84
N THR A 20 -41.32 21.81 40.78
CA THR A 20 -42.53 21.30 41.43
C THR A 20 -42.16 20.65 42.75
N LEU A 21 -42.67 21.19 43.85
CA LEU A 21 -42.51 20.63 45.19
C LEU A 21 -43.79 19.90 45.60
N SER A 22 -43.61 18.76 46.28
CA SER A 22 -44.72 18.04 46.92
C SER A 22 -44.36 17.63 48.34
N TRP A 23 -45.37 17.58 49.21
CA TRP A 23 -45.24 17.12 50.58
C TRP A 23 -46.52 16.41 51.03
N THR A 24 -46.44 15.76 52.18
CA THR A 24 -47.59 15.16 52.85
C THR A 24 -48.11 16.11 53.91
N ALA A 25 -49.44 16.30 53.94
CA ALA A 25 -50.11 17.11 54.93
C ALA A 25 -49.83 16.61 56.37
N PRO A 26 -49.70 17.52 57.36
CA PRO A 26 -49.55 17.14 58.76
C PRO A 26 -50.72 16.30 59.27
N GLN A 27 -50.43 15.28 60.07
CA GLN A 27 -51.46 14.47 60.73
C GLN A 27 -52.30 15.34 61.69
N GLY A 28 -53.62 15.42 61.46
CA GLY A 28 -54.55 16.21 62.28
C GLY A 28 -55.96 16.35 61.69
N PRO A 29 -56.90 17.01 62.40
CA PRO A 29 -58.31 17.11 61.99
C PRO A 29 -58.51 17.95 60.72
N PRO A 30 -59.44 17.56 59.81
CA PRO A 30 -59.53 18.08 58.43
C PRO A 30 -60.07 19.51 58.29
N HIS A 31 -60.72 20.08 59.31
CA HIS A 31 -61.28 21.43 59.28
C HIS A 31 -60.90 22.26 60.51
N PRO A 32 -60.53 23.55 60.34
CA PRO A 32 -60.30 24.25 59.07
C PRO A 32 -59.06 23.69 58.33
N PRO A 33 -58.99 23.85 56.99
CA PRO A 33 -57.87 23.36 56.19
C PRO A 33 -56.56 24.05 56.58
N TYR A 34 -55.44 23.36 56.35
CA TYR A 34 -54.11 23.96 56.49
C TYR A 34 -53.85 24.94 55.35
N THR A 35 -53.15 26.03 55.64
CA THR A 35 -52.48 26.85 54.62
C THR A 35 -51.00 26.52 54.68
N TYR A 36 -50.37 26.27 53.54
CA TYR A 36 -48.94 25.98 53.46
C TYR A 36 -48.20 27.22 52.97
N SER A 37 -47.13 27.56 53.69
CA SER A 37 -46.21 28.64 53.32
C SER A 37 -44.91 28.02 52.83
N VAL A 38 -44.49 28.43 51.64
CA VAL A 38 -43.27 27.95 50.96
C VAL A 38 -42.39 29.16 50.71
N SER A 39 -41.20 29.19 51.30
CA SER A 39 -40.17 30.18 51.00
C SER A 39 -38.96 29.55 50.33
N TRP A 40 -38.31 30.26 49.43
CA TRP A 40 -37.08 29.81 48.77
C TRP A 40 -36.03 30.90 48.74
N VAL A 41 -34.77 30.49 48.80
CA VAL A 41 -33.59 31.35 48.69
C VAL A 41 -32.66 30.73 47.64
N GLU A 42 -32.19 31.54 46.69
CA GLU A 42 -31.20 31.11 45.70
C GLU A 42 -29.80 31.10 46.33
N GLU A 43 -29.00 30.11 45.97
CA GLU A 43 -27.60 30.02 46.37
C GLU A 43 -26.82 31.28 45.93
N GLY A 44 -26.12 31.90 46.89
CA GLY A 44 -25.26 33.05 46.62
C GLY A 44 -26.01 34.39 46.48
N THR A 45 -27.34 34.42 46.59
CA THR A 45 -28.11 35.67 46.61
C THR A 45 -28.89 35.84 47.93
N PRO A 46 -29.10 37.09 48.38
CA PRO A 46 -30.01 37.37 49.50
C PRO A 46 -31.48 37.39 49.05
N ALA A 47 -31.77 37.15 47.77
CA ALA A 47 -33.11 37.21 47.22
C ALA A 47 -33.92 35.99 47.70
N SER A 48 -35.08 36.26 48.28
CA SER A 48 -36.01 35.23 48.75
C SER A 48 -37.42 35.48 48.20
N GLY A 49 -38.08 34.40 47.82
CA GLY A 49 -39.49 34.41 47.43
C GLY A 49 -40.33 33.64 48.44
N THR A 50 -41.59 34.00 48.57
CA THR A 50 -42.57 33.29 49.41
C THR A 50 -43.87 33.11 48.64
N ARG A 51 -44.49 31.95 48.77
CA ARG A 51 -45.79 31.61 48.20
C ARG A 51 -46.65 30.86 49.20
N HIS A 52 -47.94 31.18 49.21
CA HIS A 52 -48.93 30.48 50.02
C HIS A 52 -49.82 29.60 49.11
N THR A 53 -50.18 28.42 49.58
CA THR A 53 -51.06 27.49 48.87
C THR A 53 -51.91 26.67 49.84
N LEU A 54 -53.07 26.21 49.38
CA LEU A 54 -53.91 25.24 50.10
C LEU A 54 -53.61 23.80 49.68
N ASP A 55 -52.92 23.61 48.55
CA ASP A 55 -52.54 22.31 48.01
C ASP A 55 -51.21 21.84 48.61
N THR A 56 -51.02 20.52 48.68
CA THR A 56 -49.74 19.91 49.11
C THR A 56 -48.74 19.76 47.96
N ARG A 57 -48.98 20.47 46.86
CA ARG A 57 -48.17 20.51 45.64
C ARG A 57 -48.11 21.96 45.16
N VAL A 58 -46.94 22.44 44.76
CA VAL A 58 -46.77 23.79 44.21
C VAL A 58 -45.71 23.80 43.11
N VAL A 59 -45.97 24.55 42.04
CA VAL A 59 -44.99 24.85 40.99
C VAL A 59 -44.44 26.24 41.26
N LEU A 60 -43.12 26.39 41.34
CA LEU A 60 -42.44 27.65 41.58
C LEU A 60 -41.69 28.06 40.31
N GLU A 61 -41.91 29.28 39.82
CA GLU A 61 -41.15 29.88 38.73
C GLU A 61 -39.83 30.44 39.28
N LEU A 62 -38.71 30.02 38.69
CA LEU A 62 -37.35 30.18 39.21
C LEU A 62 -36.36 30.41 38.06
N GLU A 63 -35.19 30.96 38.37
CA GLU A 63 -34.12 31.20 37.39
C GLU A 63 -33.45 29.89 36.96
N ALA A 64 -32.96 29.85 35.73
CA ALA A 64 -32.33 28.67 35.14
C ALA A 64 -30.96 28.34 35.75
N GLY A 65 -30.65 27.04 35.78
CA GLY A 65 -29.40 26.47 36.31
C GLY A 65 -29.03 26.93 37.72
N SER A 66 -30.02 27.22 38.56
CA SER A 66 -29.83 27.83 39.87
C SER A 66 -30.20 26.85 40.98
N LEU A 67 -29.47 26.90 42.09
CA LEU A 67 -29.70 26.03 43.26
C LEU A 67 -30.52 26.80 44.28
N TYR A 68 -31.59 26.20 44.78
CA TYR A 68 -32.48 26.81 45.74
C TYR A 68 -32.58 25.98 47.02
N THR A 69 -32.69 26.67 48.14
CA THR A 69 -33.09 26.09 49.43
C THR A 69 -34.54 26.46 49.71
N PHE A 70 -35.42 25.46 49.73
CA PHE A 70 -36.84 25.59 50.00
C PHE A 70 -37.11 25.32 51.47
N THR A 71 -37.98 26.12 52.08
CA THR A 71 -38.49 25.93 53.44
C THR A 71 -40.01 25.91 53.42
N VAL A 72 -40.63 24.85 53.95
CA VAL A 72 -42.08 24.66 53.96
C VAL A 72 -42.58 24.46 55.38
N TRP A 73 -43.65 25.16 55.75
CA TRP A 73 -44.37 24.97 57.00
C TRP A 73 -45.89 25.08 56.81
N ALA A 74 -46.64 24.44 57.69
CA ALA A 74 -48.10 24.48 57.70
C ALA A 74 -48.60 25.48 58.74
N GLU A 75 -49.59 26.28 58.37
CA GLU A 75 -50.22 27.28 59.20
C GLU A 75 -51.69 26.94 59.45
N ARG A 76 -52.14 27.13 60.70
CA ARG A 76 -53.54 26.96 61.09
C ARG A 76 -53.87 27.84 62.30
N ASN A 77 -54.97 28.57 62.22
CA ASN A 77 -55.48 29.42 63.31
C ASN A 77 -54.40 30.37 63.91
N GLY A 78 -53.51 30.90 63.07
CA GLY A 78 -52.43 31.80 63.49
C GLY A 78 -51.21 31.13 64.12
N ALA A 79 -51.11 29.80 64.11
CA ALA A 79 -49.94 29.04 64.56
C ALA A 79 -49.25 28.30 63.41
N SER A 80 -47.91 28.34 63.36
CA SER A 80 -47.07 27.70 62.35
C SER A 80 -46.41 26.42 62.87
N SER A 81 -46.31 25.40 62.03
CA SER A 81 -45.53 24.19 62.34
C SER A 81 -44.02 24.46 62.34
N ASP A 82 -43.23 23.47 62.77
CA ASP A 82 -41.79 23.47 62.50
C ASP A 82 -41.51 23.47 60.99
N ASN A 83 -40.38 24.08 60.63
CA ASN A 83 -39.92 24.22 59.25
C ASN A 83 -39.33 22.91 58.71
N ARG A 84 -39.61 22.59 57.45
CA ARG A 84 -38.90 21.55 56.67
C ARG A 84 -38.13 22.17 55.53
N THR A 85 -36.86 21.80 55.41
CA THR A 85 -35.96 22.30 54.37
C THR A 85 -35.61 21.23 53.35
N LEU A 86 -35.40 21.65 52.11
CA LEU A 86 -34.97 20.81 50.98
C LEU A 86 -34.17 21.67 50.00
N THR A 87 -33.12 21.12 49.40
CA THR A 87 -32.43 21.75 48.27
C THR A 87 -32.92 21.16 46.95
N GLY A 88 -33.03 22.00 45.93
CA GLY A 88 -33.39 21.59 44.57
C GLY A 88 -32.82 22.57 43.55
N ALA A 89 -32.48 22.08 42.36
CA ALA A 89 -31.92 22.91 41.29
C ALA A 89 -32.83 22.88 40.06
N THR A 90 -32.96 24.02 39.40
CA THR A 90 -33.51 24.11 38.04
C THR A 90 -32.47 23.63 37.04
N ALA A 91 -32.92 23.09 35.90
CA ALA A 91 -32.02 22.73 34.82
C ALA A 91 -31.39 23.98 34.19
N PRO A 92 -30.16 23.92 33.67
CA PRO A 92 -29.68 24.93 32.74
C PRO A 92 -30.60 25.02 31.51
N SER A 93 -30.67 26.19 30.89
CA SER A 93 -31.33 26.36 29.60
C SER A 93 -30.57 25.60 28.49
N GLU A 94 -31.28 25.28 27.40
CA GLU A 94 -30.67 24.60 26.24
C GLU A 94 -29.55 25.46 25.64
N VAL A 95 -28.46 24.81 25.22
CA VAL A 95 -27.42 25.49 24.43
C VAL A 95 -27.98 25.97 23.10
N THR A 96 -27.51 27.13 22.63
CA THR A 96 -27.95 27.72 21.36
C THR A 96 -26.79 27.84 20.38
N GLY A 97 -27.06 28.15 19.12
CA GLY A 97 -26.00 28.34 18.13
C GLY A 97 -25.10 27.12 17.85
N LEU A 98 -25.54 25.89 18.16
CA LEU A 98 -24.74 24.69 17.91
C LEU A 98 -24.47 24.51 16.41
N GLN A 99 -23.20 24.59 16.05
CA GLN A 99 -22.69 24.46 14.69
C GLN A 99 -21.36 23.70 14.68
N ASN A 100 -20.99 23.19 13.51
CA ASN A 100 -19.66 22.67 13.26
C ASN A 100 -18.79 23.81 12.71
N GLU A 101 -17.58 23.95 13.25
CA GLU A 101 -16.64 25.00 12.86
C GLU A 101 -15.65 24.48 11.82
N THR A 102 -14.99 23.36 12.14
CA THR A 102 -14.01 22.71 11.28
C THR A 102 -14.28 21.21 11.18
N GLN A 103 -14.08 20.65 9.99
CA GLN A 103 -14.26 19.23 9.69
C GLN A 103 -13.01 18.73 8.98
N THR A 104 -12.42 17.68 9.52
CA THR A 104 -11.30 16.95 8.90
C THR A 104 -11.74 15.51 8.60
N SER A 105 -10.83 14.68 8.08
CA SER A 105 -11.14 13.26 7.89
C SER A 105 -11.25 12.50 9.21
N THR A 106 -10.71 13.02 10.31
CA THR A 106 -10.66 12.32 11.61
C THR A 106 -11.16 13.14 12.79
N SER A 107 -11.59 14.39 12.58
CA SER A 107 -12.13 15.24 13.63
C SER A 107 -13.24 16.16 13.16
N VAL A 108 -14.14 16.51 14.09
CA VAL A 108 -15.14 17.56 13.93
C VAL A 108 -15.10 18.46 15.15
N THR A 109 -14.93 19.75 14.92
CA THR A 109 -14.96 20.77 15.98
C THR A 109 -16.35 21.37 16.05
N LEU A 110 -16.96 21.28 17.22
CA LEU A 110 -18.27 21.86 17.53
C LEU A 110 -18.09 23.18 18.26
N GLN A 111 -18.96 24.12 17.96
CA GLN A 111 -19.08 25.40 18.66
C GLN A 111 -20.55 25.67 18.98
N TRP A 112 -20.80 26.25 20.14
CA TRP A 112 -22.13 26.69 20.54
C TRP A 112 -22.05 27.99 21.36
N GLU A 113 -23.21 28.56 21.66
CA GLU A 113 -23.37 29.68 22.56
C GLU A 113 -23.82 29.15 23.92
N ALA A 114 -23.14 29.59 24.99
CA ALA A 114 -23.57 29.30 26.35
C ALA A 114 -24.95 29.93 26.58
N PRO A 115 -25.85 29.26 27.33
CA PRO A 115 -27.14 29.84 27.64
C PRO A 115 -27.01 31.17 28.40
N ALA A 116 -27.95 32.09 28.18
CA ALA A 116 -27.98 33.40 28.84
C ALA A 116 -28.50 33.32 30.30
N ASP A 117 -28.13 32.25 31.00
CA ASP A 117 -28.51 31.99 32.38
C ASP A 117 -27.57 32.73 33.35
N PRO A 118 -28.00 33.04 34.59
CA PRO A 118 -27.20 33.84 35.53
C PRO A 118 -25.83 33.27 35.89
N HIS A 119 -25.70 31.94 35.83
CA HIS A 119 -24.51 31.19 36.27
C HIS A 119 -23.87 30.36 35.15
N SER A 120 -24.07 30.75 33.88
CA SER A 120 -23.63 29.97 32.72
C SER A 120 -22.12 29.73 32.65
N GLN A 121 -21.31 30.61 33.27
CA GLN A 121 -19.87 30.45 33.45
C GLN A 121 -19.46 29.26 34.34
N LEU A 122 -20.40 28.68 35.09
CA LEU A 122 -20.17 27.54 35.97
C LEU A 122 -20.64 26.21 35.36
N TYR A 123 -21.11 26.22 34.11
CA TYR A 123 -21.66 25.04 33.46
C TYR A 123 -20.56 24.12 32.96
N VAL A 124 -20.82 22.82 33.06
CA VAL A 124 -20.06 21.79 32.35
C VAL A 124 -20.90 21.38 31.14
N PHE A 125 -20.33 21.46 29.96
CA PHE A 125 -20.96 21.02 28.73
C PHE A 125 -20.55 19.59 28.43
N TRP A 126 -21.55 18.75 28.18
CA TRP A 126 -21.35 17.39 27.73
C TRP A 126 -21.60 17.30 26.23
N VAL A 127 -20.77 16.52 25.56
CA VAL A 127 -20.85 16.26 24.13
C VAL A 127 -20.94 14.75 23.94
N GLN A 128 -21.97 14.28 23.26
CA GLN A 128 -22.14 12.88 22.87
C GLN A 128 -22.12 12.77 21.35
N TRP A 129 -21.51 11.71 20.83
CA TRP A 129 -21.53 11.42 19.39
C TRP A 129 -21.78 9.95 19.10
N VAL A 130 -22.51 9.72 18.01
CA VAL A 130 -22.87 8.39 17.52
C VAL A 130 -22.64 8.32 16.02
N SER A 131 -21.93 7.29 15.57
CA SER A 131 -21.74 7.03 14.13
C SER A 131 -23.04 6.55 13.50
N GLY A 132 -23.45 7.24 12.42
CA GLY A 132 -24.55 6.84 11.55
C GLY A 132 -24.15 5.77 10.52
N GLY A 133 -22.86 5.40 10.45
CA GLY A 133 -22.30 4.52 9.43
C GLY A 133 -22.15 5.17 8.05
N HIS A 134 -21.65 4.41 7.08
CA HIS A 134 -21.56 4.81 5.68
C HIS A 134 -22.20 3.74 4.75
N PRO A 135 -22.79 4.13 3.60
CA PRO A 135 -23.60 3.23 2.77
C PRO A 135 -22.84 2.07 2.11
N GLN A 136 -21.53 2.22 1.87
CA GLN A 136 -20.72 1.25 1.12
C GLN A 136 -20.07 0.15 1.98
N GLY A 137 -20.20 0.21 3.30
CA GLY A 137 -19.60 -0.74 4.22
C GLY A 137 -20.46 -1.98 4.42
N GLU A 138 -20.52 -2.89 3.45
CA GLU A 138 -21.02 -4.25 3.69
C GLU A 138 -19.87 -5.19 4.09
N GLN A 139 -20.05 -5.84 5.25
CA GLN A 139 -19.29 -6.97 5.81
C GLN A 139 -17.99 -6.67 6.59
N GLY A 140 -18.11 -5.86 7.64
CA GLY A 140 -17.31 -5.98 8.87
C GLY A 140 -18.17 -6.47 10.04
N PRO A 141 -17.64 -7.23 11.02
CA PRO A 141 -18.45 -7.78 12.11
C PRO A 141 -19.05 -6.63 12.92
N GLN A 142 -20.39 -6.57 12.98
CA GLN A 142 -21.21 -5.66 13.80
C GLN A 142 -20.38 -4.58 14.51
N GLY A 143 -20.04 -3.51 13.77
CA GLY A 143 -19.38 -2.35 14.33
C GLY A 143 -20.25 -1.85 15.47
N ARG A 144 -19.81 -2.06 16.72
CA ARG A 144 -20.47 -1.54 17.90
C ARG A 144 -20.71 -0.05 17.65
N GLN A 145 -21.98 0.36 17.56
CA GLN A 145 -22.37 1.75 17.75
C GLN A 145 -21.94 2.14 19.17
N ALA A 146 -20.68 2.56 19.30
CA ALA A 146 -20.13 3.03 20.54
C ALA A 146 -20.63 4.46 20.72
N ASN A 147 -21.63 4.62 21.59
CA ASN A 147 -22.00 5.93 22.10
C ASN A 147 -20.82 6.46 22.92
N GLN A 148 -20.13 7.47 22.41
CA GLN A 148 -19.00 8.08 23.07
C GLN A 148 -19.41 9.44 23.63
N THR A 149 -18.77 9.85 24.71
CA THR A 149 -19.07 11.10 25.42
C THR A 149 -17.77 11.80 25.83
N GLY A 150 -17.77 13.12 25.74
CA GLY A 150 -16.75 14.03 26.23
C GLY A 150 -17.39 15.16 27.04
N LYS A 151 -16.56 15.92 27.76
CA LYS A 151 -17.01 17.09 28.52
C LYS A 151 -16.00 18.22 28.46
N THR A 152 -16.48 19.44 28.57
CA THR A 152 -15.66 20.66 28.58
C THR A 152 -16.36 21.77 29.36
N ASN A 153 -15.59 22.75 29.84
CA ASN A 153 -16.13 23.99 30.42
C ASN A 153 -16.13 25.14 29.41
N GLU A 154 -15.62 24.89 28.20
CA GLU A 154 -15.59 25.85 27.09
C GLU A 154 -16.81 25.66 26.17
N THR A 155 -17.13 26.66 25.36
CA THR A 155 -18.23 26.58 24.37
C THR A 155 -17.77 26.03 23.02
N ARG A 156 -16.68 25.27 23.03
CA ARG A 156 -16.01 24.66 21.88
C ARG A 156 -15.49 23.29 22.28
N PHE A 157 -15.61 22.31 21.39
CA PHE A 157 -15.12 20.96 21.62
C PHE A 157 -14.70 20.29 20.33
N GLU A 158 -13.46 19.80 20.26
CA GLU A 158 -12.97 18.98 19.15
C GLU A 158 -13.18 17.50 19.46
N VAL A 159 -13.97 16.84 18.62
CA VAL A 159 -14.14 15.39 18.65
C VAL A 159 -13.12 14.78 17.71
N GLU A 160 -12.13 14.07 18.25
CA GLU A 160 -11.04 13.44 17.50
C GLU A 160 -11.26 11.93 17.28
N ALA A 161 -10.36 11.31 16.51
CA ALA A 161 -10.32 9.87 16.22
C ALA A 161 -11.63 9.33 15.59
N LEU A 162 -12.29 10.16 14.80
CA LEU A 162 -13.46 9.78 13.99
C LEU A 162 -13.04 9.04 12.71
N GLU A 163 -13.95 8.26 12.16
CA GLU A 163 -13.74 7.52 10.91
C GLU A 163 -13.94 8.46 9.71
N PRO A 164 -13.03 8.47 8.70
CA PRO A 164 -13.20 9.25 7.48
C PRO A 164 -14.48 8.93 6.72
N GLY A 165 -15.06 9.93 6.05
CA GLY A 165 -16.27 9.77 5.22
C GLY A 165 -17.48 9.21 5.98
N THR A 166 -17.65 9.58 7.25
CA THR A 166 -18.71 9.02 8.11
C THR A 166 -19.60 10.13 8.65
N LEU A 167 -20.91 9.92 8.62
CA LEU A 167 -21.90 10.84 9.19
C LEU A 167 -22.07 10.58 10.68
N TYR A 168 -21.97 11.63 11.50
CA TYR A 168 -22.16 11.57 12.95
C TYR A 168 -23.35 12.41 13.40
N ASN A 169 -24.04 11.93 14.44
CA ASN A 169 -25.00 12.73 15.19
C ASN A 169 -24.38 13.16 16.51
N PHE A 170 -24.16 14.46 16.66
CA PHE A 170 -23.61 15.10 17.85
C PHE A 170 -24.75 15.66 18.70
N SER A 171 -24.61 15.55 20.01
CA SER A 171 -25.60 15.98 21.00
C SER A 171 -24.87 16.72 22.11
N VAL A 172 -25.29 17.95 22.41
CA VAL A 172 -24.69 18.82 23.43
C VAL A 172 -25.73 19.23 24.45
N TRP A 173 -25.39 19.14 25.73
CA TRP A 173 -26.21 19.67 26.83
C TRP A 173 -25.33 20.30 27.91
N ALA A 174 -25.90 21.24 28.65
CA ALA A 174 -25.25 21.86 29.81
C ALA A 174 -25.67 21.14 31.09
N GLU A 175 -24.77 21.06 32.06
CA GLU A 175 -25.04 20.48 33.37
C GLU A 175 -24.53 21.40 34.49
N ARG A 176 -25.35 21.59 35.52
CA ARG A 176 -24.96 22.20 36.79
C ARG A 176 -25.74 21.54 37.92
N ASN A 177 -25.10 21.36 39.08
CA ASN A 177 -25.71 20.74 40.27
C ASN A 177 -26.32 19.35 40.01
N ASN A 178 -25.70 18.57 39.11
CA ASN A 178 -26.19 17.26 38.63
C ASN A 178 -27.56 17.31 37.93
N VAL A 179 -27.96 18.47 37.42
CA VAL A 179 -29.16 18.63 36.59
C VAL A 179 -28.73 19.02 35.18
N ALA A 180 -29.16 18.24 34.19
CA ALA A 180 -28.88 18.44 32.78
C ALA A 180 -29.97 19.29 32.10
N SER A 181 -29.57 20.12 31.15
CA SER A 181 -30.47 20.80 30.22
C SER A 181 -31.10 19.82 29.23
N SER A 182 -32.06 20.31 28.43
CA SER A 182 -32.40 19.63 27.18
C SER A 182 -31.17 19.54 26.25
N THR A 183 -31.18 18.52 25.39
CA THR A 183 -30.09 18.25 24.45
C THR A 183 -30.33 18.95 23.11
N ARG A 184 -29.31 19.65 22.62
CA ARG A 184 -29.26 20.18 21.25
C ARG A 184 -28.47 19.21 20.37
N SER A 185 -29.00 18.83 19.22
CA SER A 185 -28.30 17.92 18.29
C SER A 185 -27.93 18.57 16.96
N LEU A 186 -26.80 18.13 16.39
CA LEU A 186 -26.29 18.52 15.09
C LEU A 186 -25.79 17.29 14.35
N ARG A 187 -26.13 17.17 13.07
CA ARG A 187 -25.54 16.17 12.18
C ARG A 187 -24.40 16.80 11.38
N ALA A 188 -23.24 16.16 11.40
CA ALA A 188 -22.07 16.57 10.61
C ALA A 188 -21.24 15.34 10.22
N SER A 189 -20.63 15.39 9.05
CA SER A 189 -19.78 14.32 8.53
C SER A 189 -18.29 14.64 8.69
N THR A 190 -17.44 13.62 8.73
CA THR A 190 -16.01 13.76 8.50
C THR A 190 -15.71 13.81 7.00
N ALA A 191 -14.64 14.51 6.62
CA ALA A 191 -14.19 14.54 5.23
C ALA A 191 -13.83 13.13 4.75
N PRO A 192 -14.05 12.80 3.46
CA PRO A 192 -13.67 11.50 2.94
C PRO A 192 -12.14 11.37 2.85
N ASP A 193 -11.64 10.14 2.76
CA ASP A 193 -10.22 9.92 2.45
C ASP A 193 -9.92 10.16 0.96
N PRO A 194 -8.73 10.67 0.64
CA PRO A 194 -8.28 10.76 -0.75
C PRO A 194 -8.06 9.35 -1.32
N VAL A 195 -8.50 9.13 -2.56
CA VAL A 195 -8.21 7.88 -3.27
C VAL A 195 -6.75 7.84 -3.76
N THR A 196 -6.25 6.63 -4.00
CA THR A 196 -4.97 6.41 -4.66
C THR A 196 -5.22 6.08 -6.13
N ILE A 197 -4.70 6.88 -7.05
CA ILE A 197 -4.68 6.54 -8.48
C ILE A 197 -3.75 5.32 -8.64
N THR A 198 -4.32 4.18 -9.02
CA THR A 198 -3.62 2.90 -9.12
C THR A 198 -3.02 2.67 -10.49
N SER A 199 -3.63 3.26 -11.53
CA SER A 199 -3.09 3.21 -12.89
C SER A 199 -3.50 4.42 -13.71
N CYS A 200 -2.61 4.80 -14.63
CA CYS A 200 -2.93 5.75 -15.67
C CYS A 200 -2.30 5.32 -17.00
N SER A 201 -3.11 4.84 -17.94
CA SER A 201 -2.63 4.26 -19.20
C SER A 201 -3.16 5.03 -20.41
N SER A 202 -2.31 5.19 -21.42
CA SER A 202 -2.73 5.70 -22.72
C SER A 202 -3.65 4.69 -23.42
N ALA A 203 -4.61 5.20 -24.19
CA ALA A 203 -5.46 4.40 -25.06
C ALA A 203 -5.66 5.10 -26.41
N SER A 204 -6.23 4.38 -27.38
CA SER A 204 -6.60 4.92 -28.71
C SER A 204 -5.45 5.63 -29.43
N GLY A 205 -4.23 5.08 -29.37
CA GLY A 205 -3.07 5.58 -30.12
C GLY A 205 -2.53 6.94 -29.63
N GLY A 206 -2.81 7.32 -28.38
CA GLY A 206 -2.31 8.55 -27.76
C GLY A 206 -3.34 9.68 -27.62
N TYR A 207 -4.60 9.45 -28.01
CA TYR A 207 -5.64 10.49 -27.93
C TYR A 207 -6.54 10.37 -26.70
N LYS A 208 -6.26 9.38 -25.86
CA LYS A 208 -7.09 9.01 -24.73
C LYS A 208 -6.22 8.51 -23.59
N VAL A 209 -6.68 8.72 -22.37
CA VAL A 209 -6.08 8.18 -21.15
C VAL A 209 -7.16 7.46 -20.35
N VAL A 210 -6.82 6.33 -19.74
CA VAL A 210 -7.67 5.57 -18.82
C VAL A 210 -7.04 5.64 -17.43
N VAL A 211 -7.77 6.22 -16.47
CA VAL A 211 -7.34 6.40 -15.09
C VAL A 211 -8.14 5.45 -14.21
N THR A 212 -7.46 4.68 -13.35
CA THR A 212 -8.08 3.79 -12.37
C THR A 212 -7.61 4.19 -10.98
N TRP A 213 -8.48 4.09 -9.97
CA TRP A 213 -8.17 4.42 -8.58
C TRP A 213 -8.79 3.41 -7.61
N SER A 214 -8.19 3.33 -6.41
CA SER A 214 -8.68 2.50 -5.30
C SER A 214 -9.95 3.08 -4.68
N CYS A 215 -10.73 2.23 -4.01
CA CYS A 215 -11.87 2.70 -3.24
C CYS A 215 -11.43 3.23 -1.87
N PRO A 216 -11.90 4.43 -1.47
CA PRO A 216 -11.64 4.91 -0.13
C PRO A 216 -12.40 4.03 0.87
N PRO A 217 -11.84 3.79 2.07
CA PRO A 217 -12.44 2.92 3.07
C PRO A 217 -13.71 3.50 3.72
N GLY A 218 -13.85 4.83 3.73
CA GLY A 218 -15.02 5.54 4.24
C GLY A 218 -16.11 5.78 3.18
N GLY A 219 -17.14 6.54 3.53
CA GLY A 219 -18.22 6.92 2.62
C GLY A 219 -17.77 7.84 1.47
N TYR A 220 -18.38 7.66 0.32
CA TYR A 220 -18.22 8.50 -0.87
C TYR A 220 -19.50 8.51 -1.72
N GLU A 221 -19.82 9.64 -2.36
CA GLU A 221 -21.04 9.79 -3.17
C GLU A 221 -20.75 10.02 -4.67
N ALA A 222 -19.55 10.50 -4.99
CA ALA A 222 -19.08 10.71 -6.34
C ALA A 222 -17.56 10.88 -6.36
N PHE A 223 -16.98 10.78 -7.55
CA PHE A 223 -15.59 11.16 -7.81
C PHE A 223 -15.54 12.23 -8.89
N GLU A 224 -14.60 13.16 -8.79
CA GLU A 224 -14.31 14.13 -9.85
C GLU A 224 -12.92 13.84 -10.40
N LEU A 225 -12.86 13.34 -11.64
CA LEU A 225 -11.61 13.07 -12.33
C LEU A 225 -11.21 14.31 -13.15
N GLU A 226 -10.02 14.84 -12.88
CA GLU A 226 -9.39 15.89 -13.66
C GLU A 226 -8.17 15.35 -14.38
N VAL A 227 -8.07 15.58 -15.70
CA VAL A 227 -6.89 15.23 -16.51
C VAL A 227 -6.54 16.42 -17.40
N GLY A 228 -5.39 17.05 -17.13
CA GLY A 228 -4.98 18.28 -17.82
C GLY A 228 -5.92 19.44 -17.53
N ARG A 229 -6.74 19.84 -18.52
CA ARG A 229 -7.75 20.91 -18.38
C ARG A 229 -9.19 20.39 -18.38
N GLN A 230 -9.37 19.08 -18.54
CA GLN A 230 -10.68 18.47 -18.62
C GLN A 230 -11.05 17.89 -17.26
N ARG A 231 -12.34 17.98 -16.91
CA ARG A 231 -12.88 17.53 -15.64
C ARG A 231 -14.20 16.81 -15.88
N VAL A 232 -14.37 15.65 -15.26
CA VAL A 232 -15.56 14.81 -15.42
C VAL A 232 -15.99 14.24 -14.07
N SER A 233 -17.28 14.41 -13.75
CA SER A 233 -17.90 13.77 -12.58
C SER A 233 -18.19 12.30 -12.87
N GLN A 234 -17.93 11.45 -11.89
CA GLN A 234 -18.04 10.00 -11.96
C GLN A 234 -18.93 9.48 -10.83
N PRO A 235 -19.82 8.51 -11.12
CA PRO A 235 -20.64 7.90 -10.09
C PRO A 235 -19.80 7.06 -9.11
N PRO A 236 -20.33 6.70 -7.94
CA PRO A 236 -19.66 5.81 -6.98
C PRO A 236 -19.21 4.49 -7.60
N SER A 237 -19.97 3.97 -8.58
CA SER A 237 -19.72 2.70 -9.23
C SER A 237 -18.48 2.68 -10.15
N SER A 238 -17.87 3.84 -10.41
CA SER A 238 -16.60 3.97 -11.14
C SER A 238 -15.39 3.60 -10.28
N CYS A 239 -15.58 3.44 -8.97
CA CYS A 239 -14.53 3.01 -8.08
C CYS A 239 -13.92 1.66 -8.48
N GLY A 240 -12.58 1.57 -8.48
CA GLY A 240 -11.86 0.37 -8.91
C GLY A 240 -11.94 0.05 -10.41
N LYS A 241 -12.61 0.90 -11.21
CA LYS A 241 -12.76 0.74 -12.67
C LYS A 241 -11.99 1.82 -13.42
N GLY A 242 -11.54 1.47 -14.62
CA GLY A 242 -10.85 2.43 -15.49
C GLY A 242 -11.83 3.44 -16.10
N VAL A 243 -11.65 4.72 -15.78
CA VAL A 243 -12.40 5.83 -16.34
C VAL A 243 -11.59 6.52 -17.43
N SER A 244 -12.25 6.86 -18.52
CA SER A 244 -11.59 7.14 -19.78
C SER A 244 -11.78 8.58 -20.23
N MET A 245 -10.68 9.31 -20.43
CA MET A 245 -10.63 10.73 -20.83
C MET A 245 -10.09 10.86 -22.25
N SER A 246 -10.88 11.45 -23.15
CA SER A 246 -10.57 11.53 -24.59
C SER A 246 -10.27 12.97 -25.04
N GLY A 247 -9.82 13.15 -26.28
CA GLY A 247 -9.50 14.47 -26.83
C GLY A 247 -8.17 15.04 -26.35
N LEU A 248 -7.28 14.17 -25.87
CA LEU A 248 -5.92 14.54 -25.48
C LEU A 248 -5.02 14.52 -26.72
N GLY A 249 -4.01 15.38 -26.77
CA GLY A 249 -2.97 15.31 -27.80
C GLY A 249 -1.95 14.20 -27.49
N PRO A 250 -1.47 13.46 -28.51
CA PRO A 250 -0.52 12.35 -28.35
C PRO A 250 0.87 12.83 -27.97
N ALA A 251 1.69 11.94 -27.41
CA ALA A 251 3.06 12.22 -26.94
C ALA A 251 3.16 13.37 -25.93
N LYS A 252 2.12 13.57 -25.11
CA LYS A 252 2.05 14.62 -24.08
C LYS A 252 1.78 14.01 -22.70
N SER A 253 2.21 14.74 -21.69
CA SER A 253 1.97 14.44 -20.28
C SER A 253 0.84 15.31 -19.73
N TYR A 254 -0.09 14.72 -19.00
CA TYR A 254 -1.22 15.39 -18.37
C TYR A 254 -1.24 15.02 -16.88
N PRO A 255 -1.22 16.00 -15.96
CA PRO A 255 -1.48 15.70 -14.55
C PRO A 255 -2.92 15.20 -14.41
N ALA A 256 -3.09 14.14 -13.63
CA ALA A 256 -4.39 13.58 -13.27
C ALA A 256 -4.58 13.61 -11.76
N VAL A 257 -5.75 14.09 -11.34
CA VAL A 257 -6.17 14.15 -9.94
C VAL A 257 -7.58 13.60 -9.86
N VAL A 258 -7.83 12.76 -8.85
CA VAL A 258 -9.18 12.29 -8.52
C VAL A 258 -9.58 12.92 -7.20
N THR A 259 -10.73 13.58 -7.17
CA THR A 259 -11.29 14.15 -5.95
C THR A 259 -12.44 13.27 -5.47
N THR A 260 -12.33 12.72 -4.26
CA THR A 260 -13.45 12.06 -3.58
C THR A 260 -14.42 13.10 -3.07
N LEU A 261 -15.72 12.90 -3.33
CA LEU A 261 -16.80 13.75 -2.84
C LEU A 261 -17.62 12.97 -1.81
N TRP A 262 -17.93 13.62 -0.69
CA TRP A 262 -18.80 13.08 0.36
C TRP A 262 -19.40 14.22 1.17
N ASP A 263 -20.74 14.29 1.24
CA ASP A 263 -21.48 15.28 2.03
C ASP A 263 -21.00 16.72 1.79
N GLY A 264 -20.78 17.06 0.51
CA GLY A 264 -20.27 18.37 0.09
C GLY A 264 -18.78 18.63 0.33
N MET A 265 -18.08 17.76 1.07
CA MET A 265 -16.63 17.83 1.30
C MET A 265 -15.84 17.15 0.18
N ARG A 266 -14.57 17.56 0.06
CA ARG A 266 -13.67 17.17 -1.04
C ARG A 266 -12.35 16.66 -0.49
N ALA A 267 -11.86 15.53 -0.99
CA ALA A 267 -10.52 15.03 -0.70
C ALA A 267 -9.79 14.70 -2.01
N GLN A 268 -8.69 15.41 -2.29
CA GLN A 268 -7.93 15.24 -3.52
C GLN A 268 -6.84 14.18 -3.37
N SER A 269 -6.74 13.31 -4.37
CA SER A 269 -5.62 12.39 -4.51
C SER A 269 -4.31 13.15 -4.75
N ALA A 270 -3.19 12.47 -4.50
CA ALA A 270 -1.91 12.90 -5.07
C ALA A 270 -2.03 12.96 -6.60
N SER A 271 -1.41 13.97 -7.21
CA SER A 271 -1.39 14.13 -8.67
C SER A 271 -0.49 13.07 -9.29
N VAL A 272 -1.03 12.31 -10.25
CA VAL A 272 -0.28 11.34 -11.05
C VAL A 272 -0.13 11.87 -12.46
N THR A 273 1.08 11.83 -13.02
CA THR A 273 1.29 12.27 -14.40
C THR A 273 0.96 11.14 -15.36
N CYS A 274 -0.06 11.36 -16.19
CA CYS A 274 -0.50 10.46 -17.24
C CYS A 274 0.19 10.79 -18.55
N HIS A 275 0.70 9.78 -19.25
CA HIS A 275 1.34 9.95 -20.55
C HIS A 275 0.45 9.42 -21.66
N THR A 276 0.34 10.18 -22.73
CA THR A 276 -0.28 9.73 -23.98
C THR A 276 0.79 9.18 -24.92
N GLU A 277 0.53 8.03 -25.53
CA GLU A 277 1.45 7.39 -26.46
C GLU A 277 1.74 8.25 -27.69
N SER A 278 2.92 8.07 -28.27
CA SER A 278 3.35 8.70 -29.51
C SER A 278 3.01 7.88 -30.76
N ALA A 279 2.39 6.71 -30.60
CA ALA A 279 2.15 5.74 -31.68
C ALA A 279 1.45 6.36 -32.91
N GLY A 280 0.45 7.23 -32.71
CA GLY A 280 -0.23 7.93 -33.82
C GLY A 280 0.65 8.93 -34.59
N VAL A 281 1.61 9.58 -33.91
CA VAL A 281 2.55 10.54 -34.52
C VAL A 281 3.70 9.79 -35.21
N ILE A 282 4.18 8.71 -34.57
CA ILE A 282 5.26 7.88 -35.07
C ILE A 282 4.81 7.11 -36.32
N ALA A 283 3.59 6.56 -36.36
CA ALA A 283 3.07 5.90 -37.56
C ALA A 283 2.99 6.86 -38.76
N GLY A 284 2.53 8.10 -38.55
CA GLY A 284 2.48 9.12 -39.60
C GLY A 284 3.87 9.54 -40.10
N ALA A 285 4.83 9.74 -39.18
CA ALA A 285 6.20 10.06 -39.52
C ALA A 285 6.93 8.90 -40.21
N ILE A 286 6.72 7.66 -39.76
CA ILE A 286 7.28 6.46 -40.36
C ILE A 286 6.71 6.23 -41.75
N ILE A 287 5.42 6.47 -41.99
CA ILE A 287 4.83 6.39 -43.34
C ILE A 287 5.42 7.47 -44.26
N GLY A 288 5.58 8.70 -43.77
CA GLY A 288 6.23 9.78 -44.53
C GLY A 288 7.69 9.47 -44.87
N VAL A 289 8.45 8.93 -43.90
CA VAL A 289 9.84 8.51 -44.09
C VAL A 289 9.94 7.26 -44.97
N LEU A 290 9.03 6.29 -44.84
CA LEU A 290 8.96 5.11 -45.72
C LEU A 290 8.65 5.51 -47.16
N LEU A 291 7.73 6.45 -47.39
CA LEU A 291 7.45 6.96 -48.74
C LEU A 291 8.67 7.68 -49.33
N LEU A 292 9.38 8.47 -48.52
CA LEU A 292 10.64 9.10 -48.91
C LEU A 292 11.72 8.05 -49.20
N LEU A 293 11.86 7.02 -48.36
CA LEU A 293 12.82 5.93 -48.52
C LEU A 293 12.46 5.00 -49.68
N ILE A 294 11.20 4.86 -50.05
CA ILE A 294 10.76 4.14 -51.26
C ILE A 294 11.14 4.96 -52.50
N LEU A 295 10.92 6.28 -52.50
CA LEU A 295 11.37 7.18 -53.57
C LEU A 295 12.90 7.17 -53.75
N VAL A 296 13.64 7.27 -52.64
CA VAL A 296 15.11 7.18 -52.62
C VAL A 296 15.58 5.75 -52.95
N GLY A 297 14.86 4.73 -52.49
CA GLY A 297 15.14 3.32 -52.76
C GLY A 297 14.94 2.94 -54.21
N LEU A 298 13.94 3.50 -54.90
CA LEU A 298 13.76 3.37 -56.34
C LEU A 298 14.91 4.06 -57.10
N LEU A 299 15.35 5.24 -56.65
CA LEU A 299 16.51 5.95 -57.22
C LEU A 299 17.80 5.15 -57.06
N VAL A 300 18.02 4.55 -55.87
CA VAL A 300 19.19 3.71 -55.56
C VAL A 300 19.10 2.36 -56.28
N PHE A 301 17.92 1.77 -56.47
CA PHE A 301 17.71 0.53 -57.23
C PHE A 301 18.11 0.69 -58.70
N PHE A 302 17.85 1.85 -59.31
CA PHE A 302 18.34 2.16 -60.65
C PHE A 302 19.87 2.35 -60.71
N LEU A 303 20.49 2.85 -59.63
CA LEU A 303 21.94 3.07 -59.57
C LEU A 303 22.74 1.82 -59.14
N LYS A 304 22.13 0.91 -58.37
CA LYS A 304 22.75 -0.28 -57.77
C LYS A 304 22.52 -1.56 -58.58
N ARG A 305 22.04 -1.46 -59.83
CA ARG A 305 22.05 -2.58 -60.79
C ARG A 305 23.44 -2.88 -61.38
N ARG A 306 24.50 -2.33 -60.78
CA ARG A 306 25.89 -2.76 -60.94
C ARG A 306 26.52 -2.96 -59.56
N HIS A 307 27.15 -4.11 -59.38
CA HIS A 307 27.90 -4.61 -58.22
C HIS A 307 27.13 -5.32 -57.09
N GLU A 308 27.16 -6.66 -57.17
CA GLU A 308 27.04 -7.58 -56.05
C GLU A 308 28.36 -7.69 -55.25
N LYS A 309 28.26 -7.90 -53.93
CA LYS A 309 28.89 -9.04 -53.21
C LYS A 309 28.45 -9.13 -51.73
N LYS A 310 28.34 -10.38 -51.27
CA LYS A 310 27.94 -10.91 -49.94
C LYS A 310 28.90 -10.54 -48.79
N ILE A 311 28.36 -10.47 -47.57
CA ILE A 311 29.11 -10.50 -46.30
C ILE A 311 28.80 -11.81 -45.56
N GLU A 312 29.84 -12.54 -45.20
CA GLU A 312 29.84 -13.75 -44.35
C GLU A 312 29.76 -13.39 -42.86
N LYS A 313 29.04 -14.22 -42.09
CA LYS A 313 29.07 -14.26 -40.62
C LYS A 313 30.22 -15.16 -40.16
N ARG A 314 31.04 -14.68 -39.22
CA ARG A 314 32.13 -15.44 -38.60
C ARG A 314 31.73 -15.86 -37.19
N GLN A 315 31.56 -17.16 -36.96
CA GLN A 315 31.49 -17.78 -35.63
C GLN A 315 32.89 -18.25 -35.23
N VAL A 316 33.24 -18.08 -33.95
CA VAL A 316 34.36 -18.78 -33.30
C VAL A 316 33.75 -19.57 -32.14
N PRO A 317 33.95 -20.89 -32.02
CA PRO A 317 33.48 -21.65 -30.86
C PRO A 317 34.37 -21.30 -29.65
N ARG A 318 33.76 -20.89 -28.54
CA ARG A 318 34.41 -20.95 -27.22
C ARG A 318 34.00 -22.28 -26.59
N ASP A 319 34.95 -23.00 -26.01
CA ASP A 319 34.65 -24.22 -25.26
C ASP A 319 33.75 -23.88 -24.06
N LEU A 320 32.72 -24.71 -23.85
CA LEU A 320 31.75 -24.57 -22.76
C LEU A 320 32.43 -24.85 -21.41
N VAL A 321 32.10 -24.06 -20.38
CA VAL A 321 32.67 -24.25 -19.03
C VAL A 321 32.09 -25.47 -18.32
N PHE A 322 30.88 -25.90 -18.69
CA PHE A 322 30.26 -27.10 -18.13
C PHE A 322 29.27 -27.75 -19.11
N SER A 323 29.19 -29.07 -19.07
CA SER A 323 28.11 -29.92 -19.60
C SER A 323 27.99 -31.11 -18.64
N PHE A 324 26.77 -31.52 -18.31
CA PHE A 324 26.56 -32.55 -17.29
C PHE A 324 25.95 -33.83 -17.89
N PRO A 325 26.41 -35.02 -17.49
CA PRO A 325 25.70 -36.26 -17.78
C PRO A 325 24.28 -36.19 -17.21
N GLY A 326 23.26 -36.38 -18.06
CA GLY A 326 21.85 -36.32 -17.66
C GLY A 326 21.10 -35.03 -18.05
N ASP A 327 21.73 -34.12 -18.79
CA ASP A 327 21.03 -32.98 -19.39
C ASP A 327 19.94 -33.47 -20.38
N ILE A 328 18.84 -32.72 -20.46
CA ILE A 328 17.61 -33.11 -21.17
C ILE A 328 17.62 -32.50 -22.56
N LEU A 329 17.31 -33.29 -23.60
CA LEU A 329 17.16 -32.77 -24.96
C LEU A 329 15.98 -31.80 -25.07
N ALA A 330 16.11 -30.77 -25.91
CA ALA A 330 15.07 -29.77 -26.14
C ALA A 330 13.71 -30.38 -26.53
N GLU A 331 13.72 -31.45 -27.33
CA GLU A 331 12.51 -32.16 -27.76
C GLU A 331 11.84 -32.93 -26.62
N ASP A 332 12.61 -33.45 -25.67
CA ASP A 332 12.14 -34.22 -24.52
C ASP A 332 11.75 -33.34 -23.33
N PHE A 333 12.12 -32.05 -23.35
CA PHE A 333 11.93 -31.15 -22.22
C PHE A 333 10.45 -30.99 -21.84
N ALA A 334 9.55 -30.96 -22.83
CA ALA A 334 8.12 -30.86 -22.57
C ALA A 334 7.56 -32.12 -21.88
N ASP A 335 8.09 -33.31 -22.20
CA ASP A 335 7.74 -34.56 -21.53
C ASP A 335 8.32 -34.63 -20.11
N HIS A 336 9.55 -34.16 -19.93
CA HIS A 336 10.17 -34.02 -18.61
C HIS A 336 9.31 -33.15 -17.68
N VAL A 337 8.88 -31.96 -18.13
CA VAL A 337 7.99 -31.08 -17.34
C VAL A 337 6.67 -31.77 -17.03
N ARG A 338 6.00 -32.35 -18.04
CA ARG A 338 4.74 -33.08 -17.83
C ARG A 338 4.86 -34.23 -16.83
N LYS A 339 5.99 -34.95 -16.84
CA LYS A 339 6.27 -36.04 -15.91
C LYS A 339 6.41 -35.49 -14.48
N ASN A 340 7.15 -34.41 -14.30
CA ASN A 340 7.42 -33.83 -12.98
C ASN A 340 6.23 -33.06 -12.39
N GLU A 341 5.29 -32.58 -13.22
CA GLU A 341 4.03 -31.95 -12.75
C GLU A 341 2.97 -32.95 -12.25
N LYS A 342 3.11 -34.25 -12.54
CA LYS A 342 2.18 -35.28 -12.06
C LYS A 342 2.15 -35.36 -10.54
N ASP A 343 1.05 -35.90 -10.02
CA ASP A 343 0.84 -36.19 -8.59
C ASP A 343 1.16 -34.99 -7.67
N SER A 344 0.67 -33.81 -8.05
CA SER A 344 0.90 -32.54 -7.35
C SER A 344 2.37 -32.09 -7.33
N CYS A 345 3.04 -32.14 -8.49
CA CYS A 345 4.44 -31.74 -8.66
C CYS A 345 5.47 -32.60 -7.90
N CYS A 346 5.16 -33.88 -7.64
CA CYS A 346 6.02 -34.75 -6.82
C CYS A 346 7.45 -34.88 -7.37
N GLY A 347 7.61 -34.98 -8.70
CA GLY A 347 8.93 -35.10 -9.33
C GLY A 347 9.78 -33.84 -9.14
N PHE A 348 9.17 -32.65 -9.25
CA PHE A 348 9.88 -31.41 -8.94
C PHE A 348 10.24 -31.28 -7.47
N ALA A 349 9.37 -31.72 -6.56
CA ALA A 349 9.67 -31.73 -5.13
C ALA A 349 10.84 -32.67 -4.81
N GLU A 350 10.88 -33.87 -5.41
CA GLU A 350 11.98 -34.82 -5.26
C GLU A 350 13.32 -34.27 -5.77
N GLU A 351 13.34 -33.73 -7.00
CA GLU A 351 14.55 -33.08 -7.55
C GLU A 351 15.00 -31.91 -6.67
N TYR A 352 14.07 -31.04 -6.27
CA TYR A 352 14.40 -29.87 -5.47
C TYR A 352 14.90 -30.25 -4.06
N GLN A 353 14.36 -31.32 -3.46
CA GLN A 353 14.81 -31.84 -2.18
C GLN A 353 16.23 -32.40 -2.27
N GLN A 354 16.63 -33.00 -3.39
CA GLN A 354 18.01 -33.44 -3.59
C GLN A 354 19.01 -32.28 -3.57
N LEU A 355 18.63 -31.10 -4.06
CA LEU A 355 19.45 -29.88 -3.96
C LEU A 355 19.66 -29.41 -2.51
N ALA A 356 18.87 -29.90 -1.55
CA ALA A 356 19.01 -29.59 -0.12
C ALA A 356 19.87 -30.62 0.63
N LEU A 357 20.07 -31.81 0.07
CA LEU A 357 20.85 -32.90 0.68
C LEU A 357 22.37 -32.74 0.51
N GLU A 358 22.80 -31.75 -0.26
CA GLU A 358 24.22 -31.56 -0.57
C GLU A 358 25.02 -30.93 0.57
N ASP A 359 26.30 -31.31 0.63
CA ASP A 359 27.21 -30.98 1.71
C ASP A 359 27.47 -29.47 1.79
N HIS A 360 27.00 -28.83 2.86
CA HIS A 360 27.20 -27.41 3.15
C HIS A 360 28.57 -27.15 3.83
N SER A 361 29.57 -28.01 3.62
CA SER A 361 30.89 -27.97 4.27
C SER A 361 31.79 -26.80 3.86
N GLN A 362 31.30 -25.88 3.04
CA GLN A 362 32.09 -24.76 2.55
C GLN A 362 32.20 -23.65 3.60
N SER A 363 33.42 -23.12 3.76
CA SER A 363 33.73 -22.08 4.73
C SER A 363 32.99 -20.76 4.45
N GLN A 364 32.46 -20.13 5.49
CA GLN A 364 31.81 -18.80 5.48
C GLN A 364 32.38 -17.91 6.60
N MET A 365 33.65 -18.13 6.98
CA MET A 365 34.27 -17.52 8.14
C MET A 365 34.39 -16.00 7.97
N VAL A 366 34.72 -15.52 6.76
CA VAL A 366 34.86 -14.07 6.50
C VAL A 366 33.52 -13.37 6.69
N ALA A 367 32.45 -13.95 6.14
CA ALA A 367 31.10 -13.40 6.27
C ALA A 367 30.57 -13.42 7.71
N SER A 368 31.04 -14.38 8.51
CA SER A 368 30.65 -14.60 9.90
C SER A 368 31.50 -13.80 10.91
N ALA A 369 32.59 -13.18 10.47
CA ALA A 369 33.46 -12.38 11.33
C ALA A 369 32.68 -11.23 12.00
N PRO A 370 32.96 -10.89 13.28
CA PRO A 370 32.24 -9.87 14.02
C PRO A 370 32.11 -8.53 13.27
N GLU A 371 33.20 -8.07 12.65
CA GLU A 371 33.30 -6.84 11.86
C GLU A 371 32.43 -6.84 10.58
N ASN A 372 32.09 -8.03 10.06
CA ASN A 372 31.33 -8.20 8.81
C ASN A 372 29.87 -8.56 9.05
N SER A 373 29.53 -9.07 10.24
CA SER A 373 28.19 -9.57 10.57
C SER A 373 27.07 -8.55 10.31
N ALA A 374 27.32 -7.26 10.60
CA ALA A 374 26.37 -6.16 10.40
C ALA A 374 26.20 -5.72 8.92
N LYS A 375 27.07 -6.21 8.02
CA LYS A 375 26.96 -5.98 6.57
C LYS A 375 26.06 -7.01 5.87
N ASN A 376 25.60 -8.05 6.60
CA ASN A 376 24.72 -9.09 6.09
C ASN A 376 23.25 -8.76 6.36
N ARG A 377 22.42 -8.73 5.31
CA ARG A 377 20.97 -8.52 5.46
C ARG A 377 20.29 -9.67 6.18
N TYR A 378 20.76 -10.90 5.95
CA TYR A 378 20.22 -12.11 6.56
C TYR A 378 21.36 -12.94 7.15
N ARG A 379 21.21 -13.37 8.40
CA ARG A 379 22.21 -14.17 9.12
C ARG A 379 22.44 -15.55 8.48
N ASN A 380 21.44 -16.07 7.78
CA ASN A 380 21.46 -17.39 7.13
C ASN A 380 21.77 -17.33 5.63
N VAL A 381 22.14 -16.16 5.08
CA VAL A 381 22.51 -16.03 3.67
C VAL A 381 23.87 -15.35 3.57
N LEU A 382 24.92 -16.16 3.66
CA LEU A 382 26.31 -15.72 3.70
C LEU A 382 27.06 -16.25 2.46
N PRO A 383 27.92 -15.44 1.81
CA PRO A 383 28.76 -15.93 0.72
C PRO A 383 29.78 -16.93 1.24
N TYR A 384 30.14 -17.93 0.42
CA TYR A 384 31.28 -18.81 0.71
C TYR A 384 32.60 -18.07 0.53
N ASP A 385 33.60 -18.41 1.33
CA ASP A 385 34.87 -17.71 1.36
C ASP A 385 35.65 -17.82 0.04
N TRP A 386 35.51 -18.94 -0.70
CA TRP A 386 36.24 -19.17 -1.95
C TRP A 386 35.66 -18.41 -3.15
N SER A 387 34.35 -18.13 -3.14
CA SER A 387 33.63 -17.51 -4.24
C SER A 387 33.19 -16.08 -3.95
N ARG A 388 33.38 -15.58 -2.72
CA ARG A 388 33.03 -14.19 -2.35
C ARG A 388 33.76 -13.20 -3.24
N VAL A 389 33.15 -12.04 -3.46
CA VAL A 389 33.82 -10.93 -4.14
C VAL A 389 34.59 -10.08 -3.12
N PRO A 390 35.93 -10.02 -3.17
CA PRO A 390 36.70 -9.14 -2.30
C PRO A 390 36.66 -7.69 -2.80
N LEU A 391 36.63 -6.74 -1.85
CA LEU A 391 36.89 -5.32 -2.12
C LEU A 391 38.32 -4.96 -1.69
N THR A 392 38.85 -3.88 -2.26
CA THR A 392 40.16 -3.34 -1.92
C THR A 392 40.13 -2.81 -0.49
N PRO A 393 40.99 -3.29 0.43
CA PRO A 393 40.95 -2.88 1.83
C PRO A 393 41.19 -1.38 2.01
N LEU A 394 40.36 -0.74 2.83
CA LEU A 394 40.52 0.66 3.22
C LEU A 394 41.37 0.76 4.50
N ARG A 395 42.36 1.67 4.49
CA ARG A 395 43.27 1.83 5.64
C ARG A 395 42.51 2.29 6.88
N GLY A 396 42.67 1.54 7.98
CA GLY A 396 42.05 1.87 9.26
C GLY A 396 40.59 1.42 9.41
N GLU A 397 40.04 0.70 8.42
CA GLU A 397 38.67 0.20 8.45
C GLU A 397 38.65 -1.34 8.37
N PRO A 398 38.64 -2.04 9.53
CA PRO A 398 38.49 -3.49 9.56
C PRO A 398 37.20 -3.95 8.86
N GLY A 399 37.27 -5.03 8.08
CA GLY A 399 36.13 -5.57 7.32
C GLY A 399 35.74 -4.75 6.08
N SER A 400 36.51 -3.72 5.71
CA SER A 400 36.27 -2.91 4.49
C SER A 400 36.47 -3.67 3.16
N GLU A 401 37.10 -4.84 3.22
CA GLU A 401 37.30 -5.79 2.11
C GLU A 401 36.11 -6.73 1.87
N TYR A 402 35.12 -6.70 2.76
CA TYR A 402 33.97 -7.58 2.71
C TYR A 402 32.72 -6.89 2.14
N ILE A 403 32.08 -7.60 1.21
CA ILE A 403 30.70 -7.36 0.77
C ILE A 403 30.00 -8.72 0.62
N ASN A 404 28.70 -8.77 0.93
CA ASN A 404 27.89 -9.98 0.75
C ASN A 404 27.53 -10.15 -0.75
N ALA A 405 28.49 -10.67 -1.51
CA ALA A 405 28.37 -11.01 -2.92
C ALA A 405 29.27 -12.20 -3.26
N SER A 406 28.88 -13.00 -4.26
CA SER A 406 29.64 -14.15 -4.75
C SER A 406 29.74 -14.12 -6.27
N PHE A 407 30.88 -14.52 -6.82
CA PHE A 407 30.97 -14.87 -8.23
C PHE A 407 30.16 -16.13 -8.51
N ILE A 408 29.42 -16.13 -9.61
CA ILE A 408 28.60 -17.27 -10.06
C ILE A 408 29.08 -17.70 -11.46
N PRO A 409 29.29 -19.01 -11.68
CA PRO A 409 29.68 -19.52 -12.98
C PRO A 409 28.56 -19.34 -14.00
N GLY A 410 28.89 -18.90 -15.20
CA GLY A 410 28.01 -18.94 -16.36
C GLY A 410 28.52 -19.91 -17.41
N LEU A 411 27.95 -19.85 -18.61
CA LEU A 411 28.24 -20.77 -19.71
C LEU A 411 29.70 -20.69 -20.20
N TRP A 412 30.29 -19.49 -20.18
CA TRP A 412 31.59 -19.20 -20.79
C TRP A 412 32.68 -18.82 -19.80
N SER A 413 32.31 -18.53 -18.55
CA SER A 413 33.26 -18.14 -17.51
C SER A 413 32.86 -18.67 -16.14
N PRO A 414 33.82 -19.14 -15.30
CA PRO A 414 33.55 -19.50 -13.91
C PRO A 414 33.15 -18.28 -13.04
N GLN A 415 33.31 -17.06 -13.54
CA GLN A 415 32.97 -15.80 -12.85
C GLN A 415 32.16 -14.89 -13.78
N GLU A 416 31.17 -15.45 -14.48
CA GLU A 416 30.39 -14.71 -15.48
C GLU A 416 29.42 -13.72 -14.84
N PHE A 417 28.94 -13.99 -13.62
CA PHE A 417 28.01 -13.13 -12.89
C PHE A 417 28.53 -12.85 -11.48
N ILE A 418 28.01 -11.78 -10.88
CA ILE A 418 28.10 -11.56 -9.43
C ILE A 418 26.68 -11.60 -8.86
N ALA A 419 26.41 -12.53 -7.94
CA ALA A 419 25.17 -12.53 -7.16
C ALA A 419 25.39 -11.79 -5.84
N ALA A 420 24.64 -10.71 -5.61
CA ALA A 420 24.78 -9.87 -4.42
C ALA A 420 23.46 -9.73 -3.65
N GLN A 421 23.52 -9.45 -2.36
CA GLN A 421 22.34 -9.03 -1.60
C GLN A 421 21.89 -7.62 -2.01
N GLY A 422 20.62 -7.30 -1.79
CA GLY A 422 20.13 -5.91 -1.86
C GLY A 422 20.83 -5.05 -0.80
N PRO A 423 21.54 -3.97 -1.18
CA PRO A 423 22.33 -3.16 -0.25
C PRO A 423 21.54 -2.73 0.98
N LEU A 424 22.19 -2.69 2.12
CA LEU A 424 21.70 -2.05 3.34
C LEU A 424 22.08 -0.56 3.30
N PRO A 425 21.41 0.32 4.07
CA PRO A 425 21.80 1.73 4.12
C PRO A 425 23.30 1.93 4.38
N GLN A 426 23.88 1.16 5.31
CA GLN A 426 25.30 1.21 5.66
C GLN A 426 26.23 0.51 4.65
N THR A 427 25.71 -0.26 3.68
CA THR A 427 26.52 -0.97 2.67
C THR A 427 26.32 -0.43 1.25
N VAL A 428 25.61 0.69 1.06
CA VAL A 428 25.46 1.34 -0.26
C VAL A 428 26.82 1.75 -0.82
N GLY A 429 27.71 2.29 0.02
CA GLY A 429 29.07 2.65 -0.40
C GLY A 429 29.91 1.45 -0.82
N ASP A 430 29.86 0.36 -0.05
CA ASP A 430 30.51 -0.91 -0.41
C ASP A 430 29.95 -1.49 -1.71
N PHE A 431 28.64 -1.36 -1.95
CA PHE A 431 28.02 -1.79 -3.20
C PHE A 431 28.54 -0.99 -4.40
N TRP A 432 28.65 0.34 -4.32
CA TRP A 432 29.22 1.11 -5.42
C TRP A 432 30.72 0.86 -5.61
N ARG A 433 31.46 0.55 -4.53
CA ARG A 433 32.84 0.05 -4.64
C ARG A 433 32.91 -1.27 -5.38
N LEU A 434 32.00 -2.21 -5.12
CA LEU A 434 31.87 -3.45 -5.89
C LEU A 434 31.66 -3.15 -7.38
N VAL A 435 30.73 -2.27 -7.72
CA VAL A 435 30.47 -1.88 -9.13
C VAL A 435 31.72 -1.30 -9.79
N TRP A 436 32.43 -0.40 -9.08
CA TRP A 436 33.65 0.24 -9.58
C TRP A 436 34.79 -0.77 -9.75
N GLU A 437 35.16 -1.48 -8.68
CA GLU A 437 36.34 -2.35 -8.65
C GLU A 437 36.21 -3.54 -9.61
N GLN A 438 34.99 -4.06 -9.77
CA GLN A 438 34.71 -5.13 -10.73
C GLN A 438 34.50 -4.61 -12.15
N GLN A 439 34.50 -3.29 -12.38
CA GLN A 439 34.21 -2.68 -13.69
C GLN A 439 32.85 -3.14 -14.26
N SER A 440 31.86 -3.33 -13.40
CA SER A 440 30.55 -3.85 -13.76
C SER A 440 29.69 -2.76 -14.40
N HIS A 441 29.48 -2.87 -15.71
CA HIS A 441 28.64 -1.93 -16.46
C HIS A 441 27.13 -2.22 -16.36
N THR A 442 26.75 -3.39 -15.85
CA THR A 442 25.35 -3.82 -15.81
C THR A 442 24.95 -4.24 -14.40
N LEU A 443 23.87 -3.66 -13.90
CA LEU A 443 23.21 -4.05 -12.65
C LEU A 443 21.84 -4.63 -12.99
N VAL A 444 21.45 -5.71 -12.31
CA VAL A 444 20.14 -6.34 -12.49
C VAL A 444 19.47 -6.47 -11.13
N MET A 445 18.41 -5.70 -10.92
CA MET A 445 17.64 -5.62 -9.67
C MET A 445 16.30 -6.33 -9.83
N LEU A 446 16.05 -7.34 -9.01
CA LEU A 446 14.86 -8.22 -9.10
C LEU A 446 13.92 -8.06 -7.90
N THR A 447 13.90 -6.90 -7.26
CA THR A 447 13.07 -6.62 -6.08
C THR A 447 12.71 -5.14 -6.04
N ASN A 448 11.56 -4.80 -5.48
CA ASN A 448 11.28 -3.42 -5.10
C ASN A 448 11.98 -3.10 -3.77
N CYS A 449 12.27 -1.82 -3.50
CA CYS A 449 12.93 -1.43 -2.24
C CYS A 449 12.11 -1.83 -1.02
N VAL A 450 10.78 -1.75 -1.13
CA VAL A 450 9.81 -2.16 -0.11
C VAL A 450 8.79 -3.09 -0.76
N GLU A 451 8.53 -4.22 -0.10
CA GLU A 451 7.52 -5.21 -0.50
C GLU A 451 6.74 -5.63 0.76
N SER A 452 5.40 -5.60 0.71
CA SER A 452 4.48 -5.80 1.84
C SER A 452 4.92 -5.08 3.13
N GLY A 453 5.31 -3.81 3.01
CA GLY A 453 5.74 -2.97 4.13
C GLY A 453 7.14 -3.29 4.70
N ARG A 454 7.89 -4.24 4.11
CA ARG A 454 9.24 -4.62 4.56
C ARG A 454 10.30 -4.14 3.58
N VAL A 455 11.37 -3.55 4.11
CA VAL A 455 12.53 -3.10 3.31
C VAL A 455 13.33 -4.31 2.82
N LYS A 456 13.32 -4.55 1.51
CA LYS A 456 14.08 -5.63 0.83
C LYS A 456 15.42 -5.13 0.28
N CYS A 457 15.50 -3.86 -0.10
CA CYS A 457 16.70 -3.25 -0.66
C CYS A 457 16.71 -1.75 -0.33
N ALA A 458 17.85 -1.20 0.09
CA ALA A 458 18.00 0.24 0.18
C ALA A 458 17.94 0.84 -1.23
N HIS A 459 17.41 2.07 -1.34
CA HIS A 459 17.46 2.84 -2.57
C HIS A 459 18.90 3.34 -2.75
N TYR A 460 19.68 2.67 -3.62
CA TYR A 460 21.12 2.91 -3.73
C TYR A 460 21.52 3.79 -4.93
N TRP A 461 20.57 4.23 -5.75
CA TRP A 461 20.81 5.14 -6.88
C TRP A 461 20.23 6.54 -6.60
N PRO A 462 20.58 7.57 -7.37
CA PRO A 462 19.99 8.90 -7.21
C PRO A 462 18.49 8.95 -7.53
N LEU A 463 17.72 9.69 -6.71
CA LEU A 463 16.27 9.90 -6.90
C LEU A 463 15.95 10.90 -8.01
N ASP A 464 16.90 11.79 -8.32
CA ASP A 464 16.76 12.86 -9.30
C ASP A 464 18.11 13.09 -10.02
N ALA A 465 18.23 14.21 -10.73
CA ALA A 465 19.46 14.57 -11.42
C ALA A 465 20.62 14.96 -10.48
N GLN A 466 20.39 15.09 -9.16
CA GLN A 466 21.46 15.40 -8.20
C GLN A 466 22.34 14.17 -7.97
N PRO A 467 23.66 14.28 -8.15
CA PRO A 467 24.54 13.15 -7.92
C PRO A 467 24.57 12.70 -6.45
N CYS A 468 24.58 11.39 -6.21
CA CYS A 468 24.87 10.82 -4.89
C CYS A 468 26.37 10.53 -4.77
N THR A 469 26.97 10.86 -3.62
CA THR A 469 28.40 10.61 -3.37
C THR A 469 28.61 9.60 -2.25
N HIS A 470 29.43 8.58 -2.53
CA HIS A 470 29.79 7.51 -1.61
C HIS A 470 31.32 7.38 -1.59
N GLY A 471 31.96 7.98 -0.58
CA GLY A 471 33.43 8.07 -0.53
C GLY A 471 33.98 8.85 -1.74
N HIS A 472 34.83 8.22 -2.55
CA HIS A 472 35.40 8.82 -3.76
C HIS A 472 34.58 8.55 -5.02
N LEU A 473 33.44 7.88 -4.91
CA LEU A 473 32.56 7.55 -6.03
C LEU A 473 31.35 8.48 -6.05
N GLN A 474 31.08 9.06 -7.22
CA GLN A 474 29.90 9.88 -7.46
C GLN A 474 29.03 9.20 -8.52
N VAL A 475 27.76 8.96 -8.19
CA VAL A 475 26.77 8.34 -9.05
C VAL A 475 25.83 9.42 -9.55
N THR A 476 25.62 9.51 -10.85
CA THR A 476 24.68 10.45 -11.46
C THR A 476 23.68 9.68 -12.30
N LEU A 477 22.38 9.95 -12.12
CA LEU A 477 21.33 9.43 -13.00
C LEU A 477 21.34 10.23 -14.31
N VAL A 478 21.44 9.54 -15.44
CA VAL A 478 21.51 10.14 -16.79
C VAL A 478 20.19 10.00 -17.52
N ALA A 479 19.58 8.82 -17.48
CA ALA A 479 18.28 8.56 -18.08
C ALA A 479 17.53 7.45 -17.34
N GLU A 480 16.20 7.48 -17.41
CA GLU A 480 15.32 6.46 -16.87
C GLU A 480 14.20 6.16 -17.88
N GLU A 481 14.03 4.88 -18.20
CA GLU A 481 12.96 4.36 -19.04
C GLU A 481 12.15 3.33 -18.25
N ALA A 482 10.95 3.71 -17.82
CA ALA A 482 10.03 2.81 -17.12
C ALA A 482 9.05 2.14 -18.09
N THR A 483 8.84 0.84 -17.89
CA THR A 483 7.76 0.05 -18.51
C THR A 483 6.89 -0.55 -17.41
N GLU A 484 5.81 -1.24 -17.78
CA GLU A 484 4.94 -1.94 -16.83
C GLU A 484 5.70 -2.96 -15.97
N ASN A 485 6.67 -3.69 -16.56
CA ASN A 485 7.32 -4.84 -15.92
C ASN A 485 8.72 -4.55 -15.39
N TRP A 486 9.41 -3.56 -15.95
CA TRP A 486 10.75 -3.19 -15.53
C TRP A 486 11.08 -1.72 -15.80
N THR A 487 12.05 -1.19 -15.07
CA THR A 487 12.67 0.12 -15.30
C THR A 487 14.12 -0.06 -15.71
N VAL A 488 14.58 0.68 -16.72
CA VAL A 488 15.99 0.74 -17.12
C VAL A 488 16.55 2.11 -16.76
N ARG A 489 17.66 2.15 -16.03
CA ARG A 489 18.34 3.40 -15.64
C ARG A 489 19.74 3.44 -16.22
N ASP A 490 20.07 4.52 -16.91
CA ASP A 490 21.44 4.84 -17.29
C ASP A 490 22.05 5.76 -16.24
N MET A 491 23.17 5.34 -15.70
CA MET A 491 23.91 6.06 -14.67
C MET A 491 25.37 6.25 -15.08
N LYS A 492 25.98 7.31 -14.55
CA LYS A 492 27.41 7.56 -14.66
C LYS A 492 28.04 7.48 -13.28
N LEU A 493 28.96 6.54 -13.11
CA LEU A 493 29.75 6.36 -11.89
C LEU A 493 31.14 6.98 -12.10
N ARG A 494 31.46 8.06 -11.41
CA ARG A 494 32.74 8.77 -11.52
C ARG A 494 33.59 8.56 -10.29
N HIS A 495 34.85 8.19 -10.46
CA HIS A 495 35.83 8.22 -9.38
C HIS A 495 36.50 9.59 -9.32
N MET A 496 36.26 10.32 -8.23
CA MET A 496 36.60 11.74 -8.10
C MET A 496 38.10 12.01 -8.04
N GLN A 497 38.92 11.06 -7.56
CA GLN A 497 40.38 11.21 -7.55
C GLN A 497 41.02 10.77 -8.88
N GLU A 498 40.70 9.56 -9.38
CA GLU A 498 41.20 9.05 -10.66
C GLU A 498 40.70 9.81 -11.90
N GLN A 499 39.64 10.62 -11.78
CA GLN A 499 39.00 11.34 -12.89
C GLN A 499 38.51 10.41 -14.02
N LYS A 500 38.29 9.13 -13.72
CA LYS A 500 37.68 8.14 -14.61
C LYS A 500 36.19 8.02 -14.35
N ALA A 501 35.44 7.59 -15.36
CA ALA A 501 34.01 7.33 -15.24
C ALA A 501 33.64 6.02 -15.92
N LEU A 502 32.68 5.32 -15.31
CA LEU A 502 32.08 4.09 -15.76
C LEU A 502 30.61 4.37 -16.11
N SER A 503 30.17 3.97 -17.29
CA SER A 503 28.75 4.02 -17.65
C SER A 503 28.08 2.75 -17.13
N VAL A 504 27.06 2.89 -16.29
CA VAL A 504 26.39 1.79 -15.60
C VAL A 504 24.92 1.78 -15.98
N ARG A 505 24.42 0.67 -16.52
CA ARG A 505 23.00 0.48 -16.81
C ARG A 505 22.39 -0.48 -15.80
N GLN A 506 21.35 -0.03 -15.11
CA GLN A 506 20.56 -0.86 -14.20
C GLN A 506 19.27 -1.31 -14.88
N PHE A 507 19.02 -2.62 -14.86
CA PHE A 507 17.77 -3.24 -15.26
C PHE A 507 17.01 -3.65 -13.99
N HIS A 508 15.90 -2.99 -13.70
CA HIS A 508 15.11 -3.20 -12.49
C HIS A 508 13.77 -3.85 -12.84
N PHE A 509 13.63 -5.15 -12.63
CA PHE A 509 12.37 -5.87 -12.80
C PHE A 509 11.47 -5.64 -11.58
N VAL A 510 10.33 -4.98 -11.77
CA VAL A 510 9.50 -4.41 -10.69
C VAL A 510 8.24 -5.24 -10.38
N THR A 511 7.86 -6.16 -11.27
CA THR A 511 6.63 -6.97 -11.16
C THR A 511 6.82 -8.37 -10.59
N TRP A 512 7.99 -8.68 -10.00
CA TRP A 512 8.13 -9.93 -9.26
C TRP A 512 7.38 -9.84 -7.93
N PRO A 513 6.40 -10.72 -7.65
CA PRO A 513 5.58 -10.63 -6.43
C PRO A 513 6.38 -10.90 -5.16
N ASP A 514 5.98 -10.28 -4.04
CA ASP A 514 6.62 -10.48 -2.72
C ASP A 514 6.54 -11.95 -2.28
N HIS A 515 5.40 -12.60 -2.52
CA HIS A 515 5.19 -14.02 -2.27
C HIS A 515 5.10 -14.80 -3.58
N GLY A 516 5.93 -15.84 -3.71
CA GLY A 516 5.90 -16.77 -4.84
C GLY A 516 6.69 -16.32 -6.06
N VAL A 517 6.12 -16.56 -7.24
CA VAL A 517 6.72 -16.35 -8.56
C VAL A 517 5.72 -15.60 -9.46
N PRO A 518 6.17 -14.93 -10.53
CA PRO A 518 5.26 -14.32 -11.50
C PRO A 518 4.23 -15.31 -12.03
N HIS A 519 2.98 -14.88 -12.20
CA HIS A 519 1.88 -15.74 -12.67
C HIS A 519 2.06 -16.26 -14.11
N SER A 520 2.89 -15.57 -14.91
CA SER A 520 3.23 -15.96 -16.27
C SER A 520 4.74 -15.84 -16.49
N PRO A 521 5.37 -16.75 -17.25
CA PRO A 521 6.76 -16.61 -17.68
C PRO A 521 7.01 -15.45 -18.66
N ASP A 522 5.98 -14.99 -19.37
CA ASP A 522 6.14 -14.08 -20.51
C ASP A 522 6.82 -12.73 -20.15
N PRO A 523 6.45 -12.04 -19.05
CA PRO A 523 7.14 -10.81 -18.65
C PRO A 523 8.62 -11.02 -18.31
N LEU A 524 8.97 -12.13 -17.65
CA LEU A 524 10.37 -12.42 -17.30
C LEU A 524 11.18 -12.79 -18.54
N LEU A 525 10.60 -13.54 -19.50
CA LEU A 525 11.24 -13.86 -20.77
C LEU A 525 11.45 -12.60 -21.63
N ALA A 526 10.48 -11.68 -21.65
CA ALA A 526 10.62 -10.40 -22.35
C ALA A 526 11.73 -9.53 -21.71
N PHE A 527 11.78 -9.48 -20.37
CA PHE A 527 12.85 -8.83 -19.63
C PHE A 527 14.22 -9.45 -19.91
N TRP A 528 14.31 -10.79 -19.84
CA TRP A 528 15.52 -11.54 -20.16
C TRP A 528 16.00 -11.23 -21.58
N LYS A 529 15.12 -11.23 -22.58
CA LYS A 529 15.48 -10.92 -23.97
C LYS A 529 16.06 -9.52 -24.12
N LYS A 530 15.48 -8.52 -23.42
CA LYS A 530 16.00 -7.14 -23.38
C LYS A 530 17.38 -7.07 -22.71
N LEU A 531 17.54 -7.74 -21.56
CA LEU A 531 18.82 -7.83 -20.84
C LEU A 531 19.89 -8.50 -21.69
N ARG A 532 19.57 -9.65 -22.30
CA ARG A 532 20.47 -10.43 -23.14
C ARG A 532 20.95 -9.64 -24.35
N GLN A 533 20.01 -8.97 -25.05
CA GLN A 533 20.34 -8.07 -26.15
C GLN A 533 21.35 -6.98 -25.75
N TRP A 534 21.21 -6.41 -24.55
CA TRP A 534 22.17 -5.43 -24.02
C TRP A 534 23.52 -6.05 -23.69
N LEU A 535 23.55 -7.18 -23.00
CA LEU A 535 24.78 -7.85 -22.60
C LEU A 535 25.58 -8.33 -23.84
N ASP A 536 24.91 -8.75 -24.91
CA ASP A 536 25.56 -9.17 -26.15
C ASP A 536 26.14 -8.00 -26.96
N GLN A 537 25.54 -6.81 -26.84
CA GLN A 537 26.04 -5.57 -27.46
C GLN A 537 27.17 -4.93 -26.65
N SER A 538 27.14 -5.09 -25.32
CA SER A 538 28.10 -4.50 -24.38
C SER A 538 29.34 -5.39 -24.28
N MET A 539 30.12 -5.43 -25.36
CA MET A 539 31.38 -6.17 -25.41
C MET A 539 32.48 -5.41 -24.65
N GLY A 540 32.96 -6.00 -23.56
CA GLY A 540 34.02 -5.42 -22.72
C GLY A 540 33.46 -4.77 -21.47
N GLY A 541 33.93 -5.24 -20.31
CA GLY A 541 33.41 -4.88 -18.99
C GLY A 541 33.55 -6.06 -18.03
N GLY A 542 33.36 -5.81 -16.74
CA GLY A 542 33.28 -6.85 -15.74
C GLY A 542 31.92 -7.56 -15.69
N PRO A 543 31.79 -8.55 -14.80
CA PRO A 543 30.58 -9.36 -14.70
C PRO A 543 29.35 -8.52 -14.31
N PRO A 544 28.18 -8.75 -14.91
CA PRO A 544 26.92 -8.16 -14.44
C PRO A 544 26.63 -8.54 -12.98
N ILE A 545 26.20 -7.55 -12.21
CA ILE A 545 25.81 -7.75 -10.81
C ILE A 545 24.31 -7.95 -10.76
N VAL A 546 23.87 -9.14 -10.34
CA VAL A 546 22.46 -9.50 -10.21
C VAL A 546 22.11 -9.57 -8.73
N HIS A 547 21.07 -8.87 -8.30
CA HIS A 547 20.64 -8.85 -6.90
C HIS A 547 19.12 -8.80 -6.76
N CYS A 548 18.65 -9.24 -5.59
CA CYS A 548 17.27 -9.08 -5.15
C CYS A 548 17.29 -8.57 -3.70
N SER A 549 16.61 -9.24 -2.77
CA SER A 549 16.76 -8.99 -1.32
C SER A 549 17.97 -9.72 -0.75
N ALA A 550 17.93 -11.06 -0.74
CA ALA A 550 19.02 -11.89 -0.22
C ALA A 550 20.11 -12.22 -1.26
N GLY A 551 19.82 -11.99 -2.54
CA GLY A 551 20.74 -12.33 -3.63
C GLY A 551 20.84 -13.82 -3.93
N VAL A 552 19.76 -14.59 -3.70
CA VAL A 552 19.76 -16.06 -3.88
C VAL A 552 18.53 -16.58 -4.64
N GLY A 553 17.31 -16.22 -4.22
CA GLY A 553 16.07 -16.72 -4.82
C GLY A 553 15.85 -16.21 -6.24
N ARG A 554 15.22 -15.04 -6.39
CA ARG A 554 14.98 -14.39 -7.70
C ARG A 554 16.26 -14.21 -8.52
N THR A 555 17.35 -13.82 -7.86
CA THR A 555 18.69 -13.71 -8.43
C THR A 555 19.14 -15.02 -9.07
N GLY A 556 19.05 -16.14 -8.34
CA GLY A 556 19.41 -17.44 -8.88
C GLY A 556 18.48 -17.89 -10.00
N THR A 557 17.17 -17.61 -9.91
CA THR A 557 16.23 -17.96 -10.98
C THR A 557 16.56 -17.26 -12.29
N LEU A 558 16.90 -15.95 -12.26
CA LEU A 558 17.27 -15.24 -13.49
C LEU A 558 18.62 -15.70 -14.05
N ILE A 559 19.63 -15.91 -13.20
CA ILE A 559 20.94 -16.42 -13.66
C ILE A 559 20.80 -17.82 -14.26
N ALA A 560 20.05 -18.71 -13.60
CA ALA A 560 19.68 -20.02 -14.13
C ALA A 560 19.02 -19.91 -15.50
N LEU A 561 17.99 -19.07 -15.61
CA LEU A 561 17.28 -18.90 -16.86
C LEU A 561 18.20 -18.41 -17.99
N ASP A 562 19.04 -17.40 -17.73
CA ASP A 562 19.94 -16.88 -18.76
C ASP A 562 20.93 -17.92 -19.27
N VAL A 563 21.53 -18.68 -18.35
CA VAL A 563 22.56 -19.65 -18.70
C VAL A 563 21.95 -20.88 -19.38
N LEU A 564 20.82 -21.38 -18.86
CA LEU A 564 20.13 -22.55 -19.40
C LEU A 564 19.54 -22.27 -20.79
N LEU A 565 18.98 -21.08 -21.04
CA LEU A 565 18.49 -20.73 -22.37
C LEU A 565 19.63 -20.61 -23.39
N ARG A 566 20.79 -20.07 -22.99
CA ARG A 566 21.98 -20.04 -23.87
C ARG A 566 22.56 -21.44 -24.11
N GLN A 567 22.59 -22.31 -23.10
CA GLN A 567 22.99 -23.71 -23.25
C GLN A 567 22.07 -24.41 -24.26
N LEU A 568 20.76 -24.22 -24.11
CA LEU A 568 19.74 -24.76 -25.00
C LEU A 568 19.92 -24.26 -26.45
N GLU A 569 20.20 -22.98 -26.66
CA GLU A 569 20.49 -22.40 -27.98
C GLU A 569 21.79 -22.93 -28.61
N CYS A 570 22.81 -23.24 -27.79
CA CYS A 570 24.12 -23.70 -28.27
C CYS A 570 24.20 -25.21 -28.52
N GLU A 571 23.60 -26.01 -27.63
CA GLU A 571 23.78 -27.46 -27.59
C GLU A 571 22.48 -28.24 -27.84
N GLY A 572 21.31 -27.59 -27.80
CA GLY A 572 20.02 -28.27 -27.92
C GLY A 572 19.64 -29.12 -26.69
N LEU A 573 20.34 -28.93 -25.57
CA LEU A 573 20.12 -29.61 -24.29
C LEU A 573 20.11 -28.62 -23.13
N VAL A 574 19.49 -29.02 -22.02
CA VAL A 574 19.34 -28.17 -20.83
C VAL A 574 19.32 -29.01 -19.55
N GLY A 575 20.04 -28.55 -18.52
CA GLY A 575 20.12 -29.23 -17.23
C GLY A 575 19.77 -28.32 -16.05
N PRO A 576 18.48 -28.07 -15.76
CA PRO A 576 18.10 -27.17 -14.67
C PRO A 576 18.60 -27.64 -13.29
N PHE A 577 18.44 -28.93 -12.98
CA PHE A 577 18.93 -29.52 -11.73
C PHE A 577 20.45 -29.36 -11.57
N SER A 578 21.20 -29.81 -12.59
CA SER A 578 22.66 -29.85 -12.58
C SER A 578 23.26 -28.45 -12.50
N TYR A 579 22.68 -27.47 -13.19
CA TYR A 579 23.14 -26.08 -13.13
C TYR A 579 22.76 -25.37 -11.82
N VAL A 580 21.55 -25.58 -11.28
CA VAL A 580 21.18 -24.99 -9.98
C VAL A 580 22.07 -25.53 -8.86
N ARG A 581 22.36 -26.84 -8.87
CA ARG A 581 23.39 -27.45 -8.03
C ARG A 581 24.74 -26.74 -8.19
N LYS A 582 25.19 -26.54 -9.42
CA LYS A 582 26.47 -25.86 -9.70
C LYS A 582 26.51 -24.44 -9.14
N MET A 583 25.41 -23.69 -9.23
CA MET A 583 25.32 -22.37 -8.60
C MET A 583 25.37 -22.46 -7.07
N ARG A 584 24.74 -23.48 -6.47
CA ARG A 584 24.75 -23.72 -5.02
C ARG A 584 26.14 -24.06 -4.48
N GLU A 585 27.05 -24.59 -5.30
CA GLU A 585 28.46 -24.70 -4.93
C GLU A 585 29.11 -23.33 -4.74
N SER A 586 28.66 -22.29 -5.47
CA SER A 586 29.26 -20.95 -5.42
C SER A 586 28.55 -19.99 -4.46
N ARG A 587 27.25 -20.15 -4.23
CA ARG A 587 26.49 -19.34 -3.27
C ARG A 587 25.33 -20.16 -2.72
N PRO A 588 25.09 -20.17 -1.39
CA PRO A 588 24.05 -21.00 -0.82
C PRO A 588 22.65 -20.58 -1.31
N LEU A 589 21.72 -21.53 -1.34
CA LEU A 589 20.29 -21.30 -1.58
C LEU A 589 19.93 -20.66 -2.93
N MET A 590 20.83 -20.69 -3.92
CA MET A 590 20.51 -20.23 -5.29
C MET A 590 19.29 -21.00 -5.81
N VAL A 591 18.30 -20.26 -6.30
CA VAL A 591 16.92 -20.74 -6.51
C VAL A 591 16.36 -21.29 -5.19
N GLN A 592 15.79 -20.40 -4.37
CA GLN A 592 15.60 -20.61 -2.93
C GLN A 592 14.36 -21.43 -2.57
N THR A 593 13.37 -21.48 -3.45
CA THR A 593 12.10 -22.16 -3.20
C THR A 593 11.77 -23.10 -4.34
N GLU A 594 11.08 -24.21 -4.04
CA GLU A 594 10.57 -25.13 -5.06
C GLU A 594 9.74 -24.41 -6.12
N ALA A 595 8.86 -23.46 -5.74
CA ALA A 595 8.09 -22.66 -6.68
C ALA A 595 8.96 -21.91 -7.71
N GLN A 596 10.13 -21.42 -7.30
CA GLN A 596 11.09 -20.76 -8.20
C GLN A 596 11.78 -21.77 -9.13
N TYR A 597 12.04 -22.99 -8.65
CA TYR A 597 12.59 -24.08 -9.45
C TYR A 597 11.58 -24.55 -10.50
N VAL A 598 10.31 -24.74 -10.12
CA VAL A 598 9.22 -25.05 -11.07
C VAL A 598 9.04 -23.91 -12.07
N PHE A 599 9.04 -22.65 -11.61
CA PHE A 599 8.90 -21.50 -12.49
C PHE A 599 10.04 -21.37 -13.51
N LEU A 600 11.28 -21.73 -13.13
CA LEU A 600 12.40 -21.82 -14.07
C LEU A 600 12.10 -22.79 -15.22
N HIS A 601 11.55 -23.97 -14.92
CA HIS A 601 11.14 -24.94 -15.94
C HIS A 601 10.01 -24.41 -16.83
N GLN A 602 9.02 -23.74 -16.23
CA GLN A 602 7.93 -23.10 -16.98
C GLN A 602 8.46 -22.04 -17.95
N CYS A 603 9.47 -21.26 -17.55
CA CYS A 603 10.13 -20.29 -18.43
C CYS A 603 10.84 -20.97 -19.62
N ILE A 604 11.61 -22.04 -19.37
CA ILE A 604 12.31 -22.78 -20.42
C ILE A 604 11.32 -23.43 -21.39
N LEU A 605 10.26 -24.07 -20.86
CA LEU A 605 9.21 -24.67 -21.67
C LEU A 605 8.50 -23.61 -22.53
N ARG A 606 8.17 -22.46 -21.94
CA ARG A 606 7.51 -21.36 -22.66
C ARG A 606 8.41 -20.80 -23.77
N PHE A 607 9.73 -20.70 -23.54
CA PHE A 607 10.69 -20.29 -24.56
C PHE A 607 10.72 -21.26 -25.76
N LEU A 608 10.74 -22.58 -25.51
CA LEU A 608 10.68 -23.61 -26.56
C LEU A 608 9.39 -23.53 -27.38
N GLN A 609 8.26 -23.26 -26.72
CA GLN A 609 6.95 -23.09 -27.39
C GLN A 609 6.91 -21.84 -28.28
N GLN A 610 7.54 -20.74 -27.88
CA GLN A 610 7.63 -19.52 -28.69
C GLN A 610 8.56 -19.68 -29.91
N SER A 611 9.53 -20.58 -29.81
CA SER A 611 10.57 -20.79 -30.84
C SER A 611 10.18 -21.85 -31.89
N SER A 612 9.11 -22.63 -31.65
CA SER A 612 8.64 -23.65 -32.60
C SER A 612 7.81 -23.03 -33.74
N PRO A 613 8.13 -23.29 -35.04
CA PRO A 613 7.27 -22.88 -36.14
C PRO A 613 5.90 -23.59 -36.03
N ALA A 614 4.82 -22.84 -36.26
CA ALA A 614 3.46 -23.37 -36.17
C ALA A 614 3.31 -24.66 -37.00
N PRO A 615 2.76 -25.76 -36.45
CA PRO A 615 2.60 -26.98 -37.20
C PRO A 615 1.61 -26.77 -38.34
N VAL A 616 2.08 -27.04 -39.57
CA VAL A 616 1.23 -27.21 -40.74
C VAL A 616 0.22 -28.31 -40.42
N LYS A 617 -1.06 -27.96 -40.34
CA LYS A 617 -2.16 -28.93 -40.18
C LYS A 617 -2.08 -29.97 -41.31
N LYS A 618 -1.56 -31.16 -41.03
CA LYS A 618 -1.81 -32.35 -41.85
C LYS A 618 -3.23 -32.82 -41.55
N GLY A 619 -4.02 -32.95 -42.61
CA GLY A 619 -5.44 -33.27 -42.57
C GLY A 619 -5.73 -34.58 -41.86
N ALA A 620 -6.87 -34.59 -41.17
CA ALA A 620 -7.46 -35.76 -40.56
C ALA A 620 -7.75 -36.83 -41.62
N ILE A 621 -7.31 -38.06 -41.37
CA ILE A 621 -7.92 -39.27 -41.93
C ILE A 621 -8.50 -40.02 -40.72
N TYR A 622 -9.83 -40.08 -40.69
CA TYR A 622 -10.59 -40.92 -39.77
C TYR A 622 -10.51 -42.37 -40.27
N GLU A 623 -10.11 -43.29 -39.41
CA GLU A 623 -10.47 -44.71 -39.56
C GLU A 623 -11.19 -45.18 -38.29
N ASN A 624 -12.44 -45.59 -38.49
CA ASN A 624 -13.31 -46.28 -37.55
C ASN A 624 -12.77 -47.68 -37.28
N LEU A 625 -12.77 -48.12 -36.02
CA LEU A 625 -12.82 -49.55 -35.69
C LEU A 625 -13.81 -49.78 -34.55
N SER A 626 -14.87 -50.50 -34.93
CA SER A 626 -15.99 -50.98 -34.14
C SER A 626 -15.59 -52.10 -33.18
N TYR A 627 -16.17 -52.09 -31.99
CA TYR A 627 -16.14 -53.18 -31.02
C TYR A 627 -17.05 -54.35 -31.47
N GLU A 628 -16.52 -55.56 -31.46
CA GLU A 628 -17.30 -56.81 -31.37
C GLU A 628 -17.07 -57.45 -30.00
N ASN A 629 -18.16 -57.70 -29.27
CA ASN A 629 -18.20 -58.44 -28.01
C ASN A 629 -18.27 -59.93 -28.31
N ALA A 630 -17.36 -60.71 -27.72
CA ALA A 630 -17.49 -62.15 -27.57
C ALA A 630 -17.94 -62.48 -26.14
N ALA A 631 -19.10 -63.11 -26.01
CA ALA A 631 -19.56 -63.74 -24.78
C ALA A 631 -19.40 -65.26 -24.90
N ALA A 632 -18.79 -65.90 -23.90
CA ALA A 632 -19.05 -67.28 -23.51
C ALA A 632 -18.32 -67.62 -22.20
N THR A 633 -19.08 -67.81 -21.12
CA THR A 633 -18.73 -68.71 -20.02
C THR A 633 -20.00 -69.45 -19.62
N GLU A 634 -20.02 -70.76 -19.90
CA GLU A 634 -20.90 -71.75 -19.29
C GLU A 634 -20.14 -72.43 -18.13
N ALA A 635 -20.94 -72.86 -17.14
CA ALA A 635 -20.65 -73.62 -15.92
C ALA A 635 -20.26 -72.81 -14.66
#